data_AF-A0A3D2ERP9-F1
#
_entry.id   AF-A0A3D2ERP9-F1
#
_cell.length_a   1.000
_cell.length_b   1.000
_cell.length_c   1.000
_cell.angle_alpha   90.00
_cell.angle_beta   90.00
_cell.angle_gamma   90.00
#
_symmetry.space_group_name_H-M   'P 1'
#
loop_
_entity.id
_entity.type
_entity.pdbx_description
1 polymer ?
#
loop_
_entity_poly.entity_id
_entity_poly.type
_entity_poly.pdbx_seq_one_letter_code
_entity_poly.pdbx_strand_id
1 'polypeptide(L)'
;QARRPLIELAPDGELIGVRFNNRSLAAVTDVPFEAMEDWYAAYRRLGEIIDDPAMEVIFRLDPGESFLVDNTRVLHARKAYSGTGTRWLQGCYADLDGLRSRLAALRAA
;
A
#
# COMPACT_ATOMS: atom_id res chain seq x y z
N GLN A 1 7.10 16.16 6.32
CA GLN A 1 6.76 15.90 4.90
C GLN A 1 7.76 14.87 4.38
N ALA A 2 7.31 13.82 3.68
CA ALA A 2 8.19 12.77 3.17
C ALA A 2 8.48 12.98 1.67
N ARG A 3 9.70 12.67 1.24
CA ARG A 3 10.14 12.68 -0.17
C ARG A 3 10.64 11.29 -0.53
N ARG A 4 9.78 10.50 -1.18
CA ARG A 4 10.04 9.08 -1.52
C ARG A 4 9.40 8.76 -2.87
N PRO A 5 9.98 7.83 -3.66
CA PRO A 5 9.36 7.38 -4.89
C PRO A 5 8.11 6.52 -4.60
N LEU A 6 7.21 6.43 -5.58
CA LEU A 6 6.03 5.57 -5.53
C LEU A 6 6.42 4.08 -5.57
N ILE A 7 7.46 3.75 -6.34
CA ILE A 7 8.07 2.43 -6.44
C ILE A 7 9.50 2.59 -5.95
N GLU A 8 9.83 1.98 -4.82
CA GLU A 8 11.16 2.04 -4.22
C GLU A 8 11.94 0.77 -4.55
N LEU A 9 13.13 0.97 -5.12
CA LEU A 9 14.06 -0.11 -5.44
C LEU A 9 15.27 -0.06 -4.51
N ALA A 10 15.79 -1.23 -4.14
CA ALA A 10 17.11 -1.36 -3.58
C ALA A 10 18.19 -1.06 -4.64
N PRO A 11 19.47 -0.86 -4.25
CA PRO A 11 20.55 -0.55 -5.19
C PRO A 11 20.78 -1.60 -6.28
N ASP A 12 20.38 -2.85 -6.05
CA ASP A 12 20.44 -3.95 -7.01
C ASP A 12 19.20 -4.09 -7.91
N GLY A 13 18.21 -3.20 -7.73
CA GLY A 13 16.96 -3.19 -8.48
C GLY A 13 15.82 -4.00 -7.85
N GLU A 14 16.01 -4.61 -6.67
CA GLU A 14 14.92 -5.32 -5.98
C GLU A 14 13.81 -4.34 -5.56
N LEU A 15 12.54 -4.70 -5.80
CA LEU A 15 11.40 -3.93 -5.30
C LEU A 15 11.26 -4.09 -3.79
N ILE A 16 11.48 -3.00 -3.05
CA ILE A 16 11.45 -2.98 -1.58
C ILE A 16 10.31 -2.14 -0.98
N GLY A 17 9.59 -1.37 -1.81
CA GLY A 17 8.47 -0.60 -1.30
C GLY A 17 7.54 -0.02 -2.36
N VAL A 18 6.26 0.11 -2.01
CA VAL A 18 5.22 0.79 -2.77
C VAL A 18 4.58 1.87 -1.91
N ARG A 19 4.50 3.09 -2.42
CA ARG A 19 3.86 4.24 -1.75
C ARG A 19 2.87 4.89 -2.68
N PHE A 20 1.59 4.57 -2.50
CA PHE A 20 0.52 5.09 -3.33
C PHE A 20 -0.67 5.48 -2.45
N ASN A 21 -0.91 6.78 -2.33
CA ASN A 21 -2.08 7.35 -1.66
C ASN A 21 -2.42 8.70 -2.29
N ASN A 22 -3.45 8.70 -3.12
CA ASN A 22 -3.90 9.87 -3.87
C ASN A 22 -4.28 11.06 -2.99
N ARG A 23 -4.84 10.83 -1.78
CA ARG A 23 -5.29 11.89 -0.87
C ARG A 23 -4.15 12.66 -0.20
N SER A 24 -2.95 12.09 -0.21
CA SER A 24 -1.75 12.68 0.40
C SER A 24 -0.63 12.96 -0.59
N LEU A 25 -0.87 12.83 -1.89
CA LEU A 25 0.10 13.22 -2.92
C LEU A 25 0.22 14.75 -2.93
N ALA A 26 1.39 15.26 -2.58
CA ALA A 26 1.71 16.68 -2.68
C ALA A 26 2.09 17.05 -4.12
N ALA A 27 2.28 18.35 -4.38
CA ALA A 27 2.80 18.83 -5.66
C ALA A 27 4.12 18.12 -6.01
N VAL A 28 4.21 17.61 -7.24
CA VAL A 28 5.39 16.91 -7.75
C VAL A 28 6.40 17.93 -8.25
N THR A 29 7.38 18.26 -7.40
CA THR A 29 8.40 19.30 -7.68
C THR A 29 9.76 18.72 -8.05
N ASP A 30 9.93 17.41 -7.95
CA ASP A 30 11.22 16.71 -8.06
C ASP A 30 11.44 16.01 -9.41
N VAL A 31 10.49 16.15 -10.33
CA VAL A 31 10.56 15.58 -11.68
C VAL A 31 10.93 16.70 -12.66
N PRO A 32 11.97 16.52 -13.50
CA PRO A 32 12.32 17.49 -14.54
C PRO A 32 11.13 17.77 -15.47
N PHE A 33 11.05 18.99 -15.99
CA PHE A 33 9.89 19.43 -16.78
C PHE A 33 9.65 18.54 -18.00
N GLU A 34 10.73 18.18 -18.70
CA GLU A 34 10.73 17.31 -19.87
C GLU A 34 10.25 15.88 -19.59
N ALA A 35 10.29 15.42 -18.34
CA ALA A 35 9.85 14.10 -17.93
C ALA A 35 8.46 14.10 -17.25
N MET A 36 7.87 15.28 -17.03
CA MET A 36 6.65 15.42 -16.23
C MET A 36 5.43 14.76 -16.90
N GLU A 37 5.33 14.86 -18.23
CA GLU A 37 4.24 14.23 -18.99
C GLU A 37 4.28 12.71 -18.84
N ASP A 38 5.43 12.10 -19.11
CA ASP A 38 5.66 10.65 -18.96
C ASP A 38 5.45 10.19 -17.51
N TRP A 39 5.86 11.00 -16.53
CA TRP A 39 5.64 10.69 -15.13
C TRP A 39 4.15 10.58 -14.79
N TYR A 40 3.32 11.53 -15.24
CA TYR A 40 1.88 11.49 -14.99
C TYR A 40 1.19 10.38 -15.80
N ALA A 41 1.67 10.08 -17.01
CA ALA A 41 1.19 8.93 -17.78
C ALA A 41 1.45 7.61 -17.05
N ALA A 42 2.67 7.42 -16.51
CA ALA A 42 3.03 6.25 -15.72
C ALA A 42 2.26 6.18 -14.38
N TYR A 43 2.08 7.32 -13.70
CA TYR A 43 1.30 7.40 -12.47
C TYR A 43 -0.16 6.99 -12.70
N ARG A 44 -0.79 7.46 -13.79
CA ARG A 44 -2.14 7.05 -14.19
C ARG A 44 -2.19 5.56 -14.48
N ARG A 45 -1.23 5.04 -15.24
CA ARG A 45 -1.18 3.62 -15.60
C ARG A 45 -1.04 2.72 -14.37
N LEU A 46 -0.27 3.13 -13.38
CA LEU A 46 -0.17 2.44 -12.09
C LEU A 46 -1.52 2.46 -11.35
N GLY A 47 -2.20 3.61 -11.34
CA GLY A 47 -3.55 3.73 -10.77
C GLY A 47 -4.55 2.78 -11.43
N GLU A 48 -4.54 2.68 -12.76
CA GLU A 48 -5.40 1.74 -13.50
C GLU A 48 -5.16 0.27 -13.12
N ILE A 49 -3.91 -0.13 -12.87
CA ILE A 49 -3.57 -1.49 -12.41
C ILE A 49 -4.06 -1.71 -10.98
N ILE A 50 -3.92 -0.70 -10.11
CA ILE A 50 -4.39 -0.76 -8.72
C ILE A 50 -5.93 -0.86 -8.66
N ASP A 51 -6.62 -0.17 -9.56
CA ASP A 51 -8.09 -0.13 -9.62
C ASP A 51 -8.70 -1.30 -10.41
N ASP A 52 -7.89 -2.16 -11.03
CA ASP A 52 -8.36 -3.33 -11.78
C ASP A 52 -9.01 -4.35 -10.82
N PRO A 53 -10.32 -4.67 -10.97
CA PRO A 53 -10.99 -5.66 -10.14
C PRO A 53 -10.34 -7.05 -10.15
N ALA A 54 -9.58 -7.41 -11.19
CA ALA A 54 -8.84 -8.67 -11.25
C ALA A 54 -7.66 -8.71 -10.26
N MET A 55 -7.20 -7.55 -9.77
CA MET A 55 -6.12 -7.42 -8.79
C MET A 55 -6.62 -7.43 -7.34
N GLU A 56 -7.93 -7.49 -7.12
CA GLU A 56 -8.53 -7.42 -5.79
C GLU A 56 -8.65 -8.79 -5.13
N VAL A 57 -8.30 -8.85 -3.83
CA VAL A 57 -8.72 -9.94 -2.93
C VAL A 57 -9.77 -9.37 -1.98
N ILE A 58 -10.99 -9.88 -2.06
CA ILE A 58 -12.14 -9.35 -1.32
C ILE A 58 -12.55 -10.33 -0.22
N PHE A 59 -12.64 -9.85 1.01
CA PHE A 59 -13.19 -10.58 2.14
C PHE A 59 -13.93 -9.61 3.08
N ARG A 60 -14.80 -10.19 3.92
CA ARG A 60 -15.53 -9.47 4.96
C ARG A 60 -14.82 -9.68 6.29
N LEU A 61 -14.89 -8.68 7.17
CA LEU A 61 -14.50 -8.79 8.56
C LEU A 61 -15.75 -8.80 9.43
N ASP A 62 -15.99 -9.91 10.11
CA ASP A 62 -16.99 -10.03 11.16
C ASP A 62 -16.41 -9.59 12.52
N PRO A 63 -17.28 -9.29 13.52
CA PRO A 63 -16.81 -8.89 14.85
C PRO A 63 -15.85 -9.93 15.45
N GLY A 64 -14.66 -9.47 15.86
CA GLY A 64 -13.60 -10.31 16.39
C GLY A 64 -12.54 -10.73 15.37
N GLU A 65 -12.78 -10.51 14.07
CA GLU A 65 -11.80 -10.78 13.03
C GLU A 65 -10.85 -9.62 12.80
N SER A 66 -9.63 -9.93 12.38
CA SER A 66 -8.63 -8.94 11.98
C SER A 66 -7.78 -9.46 10.83
N PHE A 67 -7.11 -8.54 10.14
CA PHE A 67 -6.13 -8.86 9.12
C PHE A 67 -4.93 -7.95 9.26
N LEU A 68 -3.79 -8.40 8.75
CA LEU A 68 -2.53 -7.68 8.71
C LEU A 68 -2.15 -7.48 7.26
N VAL A 69 -1.53 -6.33 6.96
CA VAL A 69 -0.89 -6.07 5.67
C VAL A 69 0.54 -5.64 5.90
N ASP A 70 1.44 -6.11 5.05
CA ASP A 70 2.74 -5.45 4.89
C ASP A 70 2.50 -4.11 4.19
N ASN A 71 2.43 -3.03 4.97
CA ASN A 71 2.09 -1.69 4.47
C ASN A 71 3.20 -1.08 3.59
N THR A 72 4.34 -1.76 3.42
CA THR A 72 5.34 -1.39 2.42
C THR A 72 5.05 -2.01 1.04
N ARG A 73 4.08 -2.94 0.94
CA ARG A 73 3.81 -3.70 -0.29
C ARG A 73 2.33 -3.73 -0.67
N VAL A 74 1.45 -4.08 0.27
CA VAL A 74 0.03 -4.36 0.00
C VAL A 74 -0.80 -3.10 0.25
N LEU A 75 -1.49 -2.63 -0.79
CA LEU A 75 -2.50 -1.59 -0.66
C LEU A 75 -3.80 -2.20 -0.13
N HIS A 76 -4.60 -1.40 0.57
CA HIS A 76 -5.89 -1.84 1.08
C HIS A 76 -6.93 -0.73 0.94
N ALA A 77 -8.17 -1.15 0.68
CA ALA A 77 -9.32 -0.29 0.54
C ALA A 77 -10.57 -1.01 1.07
N ARG A 78 -11.74 -0.43 0.81
CA ARG A 78 -13.03 -1.09 1.05
C ARG A 78 -13.98 -0.74 -0.08
N LYS A 79 -14.92 -1.63 -0.38
CA LYS A 79 -16.06 -1.29 -1.22
C LYS A 79 -16.98 -0.28 -0.52
N ALA A 80 -17.79 0.41 -1.32
CA ALA A 80 -18.87 1.25 -0.82
C ALA A 80 -19.91 0.40 -0.07
N TYR A 81 -20.60 0.99 0.90
CA TYR A 81 -21.69 0.30 1.58
C TYR A 81 -22.90 0.19 0.64
N SER A 82 -23.54 -0.97 0.61
CA SER A 82 -24.78 -1.20 -0.15
C SER A 82 -26.05 -1.01 0.70
N GLY A 83 -25.92 -0.62 1.98
CA GLY A 83 -27.04 -0.46 2.92
C GLY A 83 -26.70 0.43 4.12
N THR A 84 -27.63 0.53 5.06
CA THR A 84 -27.49 1.31 6.30
C THR A 84 -26.97 0.44 7.45
N GLY A 85 -26.26 1.04 8.41
CA GLY A 85 -25.72 0.34 9.57
C GLY A 85 -24.55 1.08 10.20
N THR A 86 -23.96 0.48 11.22
CA THR A 86 -22.76 1.00 11.90
C THR A 86 -21.57 0.06 11.70
N ARG A 87 -20.37 0.64 11.72
CA ARG A 87 -19.11 -0.11 11.66
C ARG A 87 -18.11 0.56 12.57
N TRP A 88 -17.43 -0.24 13.37
CA TRP A 88 -16.30 0.20 14.18
C TRP A 88 -15.12 -0.73 13.92
N LEU A 89 -13.97 -0.16 13.54
CA LEU A 89 -12.70 -0.85 13.42
C LEU A 89 -11.67 -0.15 14.28
N GLN A 90 -10.74 -0.93 14.81
CA GLN A 90 -9.53 -0.42 15.45
C GLN A 90 -8.34 -0.72 14.53
N GLY A 91 -7.48 0.26 14.35
CA GLY A 91 -6.26 0.14 13.55
C GLY A 91 -5.04 0.50 14.38
N CYS A 92 -3.96 -0.24 14.20
CA CYS A 92 -2.64 0.07 14.74
C CYS A 92 -1.58 -0.24 13.68
N TYR A 93 -0.36 0.23 13.95
CA TYR A 93 0.81 -0.08 13.13
C TYR A 93 1.84 -0.80 13.99
N ALA A 94 2.58 -1.71 13.35
CA ALA A 94 3.72 -2.41 13.91
C ALA A 94 4.78 -2.54 12.80
N ASP A 95 6.02 -2.86 13.18
CA ASP A 95 7.13 -2.96 12.24
C ASP A 95 7.45 -4.42 11.86
N LEU A 96 7.91 -4.61 10.62
CA LEU A 96 8.11 -5.92 10.01
C LEU A 96 9.33 -6.66 10.57
N ASP A 97 10.31 -5.94 11.12
CA ASP A 97 11.48 -6.49 11.80
C ASP A 97 11.07 -7.32 13.02
N GLY A 98 10.10 -6.85 13.82
CA GLY A 98 9.55 -7.60 14.95
C GLY A 98 8.90 -8.92 14.52
N LEU A 99 8.10 -8.89 13.45
CA LEU A 99 7.50 -10.09 12.86
C LEU A 99 8.56 -11.07 12.36
N ARG A 100 9.55 -10.58 11.62
CA ARG A 100 10.66 -11.39 11.08
C ARG A 100 11.51 -12.02 12.18
N SER A 101 11.82 -11.25 13.23
CA SER A 101 12.55 -11.72 14.40
C SER A 101 11.82 -12.88 15.10
N ARG A 102 10.51 -12.71 15.34
CA ARG A 102 9.69 -13.78 15.94
C ARG A 102 9.61 -15.01 15.05
N LEU A 103 9.46 -14.84 13.74
CA LEU A 103 9.43 -15.95 12.78
C LEU A 103 10.76 -16.72 12.78
N ALA A 104 11.90 -16.03 12.82
CA ALA A 104 13.21 -16.65 12.89
C ALA A 104 13.36 -17.50 14.16
N ALA A 105 12.95 -16.98 15.32
CA ALA A 105 12.97 -17.72 16.58
C ALA A 105 12.06 -18.97 16.54
N LEU A 106 10.87 -18.88 15.93
CA LEU A 106 9.95 -20.01 15.79
C LEU A 106 10.47 -21.10 14.84
N ARG A 107 11.27 -20.73 13.83
CA ARG A 107 11.87 -21.68 12.88
C ARG A 107 13.10 -22.41 13.42
N ALA A 108 13.74 -21.83 14.44
CA ALA A 108 14.91 -22.41 15.09
C ALA A 108 14.55 -23.40 16.23
N ALA A 109 13.29 -23.40 16.67
CA ALA A 109 12.74 -24.34 17.65
C ALA A 109 12.24 -25.62 16.96
#